data_AF-A0AAJ1XD35-F1
#
_entry.id   AF-A0AAJ1XD35-F1
#
_cell.length_a   1.000
_cell.length_b   1.000
_cell.length_c   1.000
_cell.angle_alpha   90.00
_cell.angle_beta   90.00
_cell.angle_gamma   90.00
#
_symmetry.space_group_name_H-M   'P 1'
#
loop_
_entity.id
_entity.type
_entity.pdbx_description
1 polymer ?
#
loop_
_entity_poly.entity_id
_entity_poly.type
_entity_poly.pdbx_seq_one_letter_code
_entity_poly.pdbx_strand_id
1 'polypeptide(L)'
;IFTWLISTKIKKLQELKYRYAILGICFFGITFQYLWSCSASVVRTLIPYFYLKKELLFVPSLEMQSAFLQNFDNLMLFILSFPLIFLLLTYYWLFKFINAHWDQIKELFKTWEYDVTLPAIAEIFLSSDKQRKIASEIGDKFKDKSKIIIPTPDVELGPNVKKNIMVYIPGLDRTLNLLIVGAIGVGKTAAQALPLINQDLHYMTFMINNFRKFYKDKNYISEEIRGALLNGITVIEPSNDLCKKVYKLAKAHGIPDEAITYIDPTNP
;
A
#
# COMPACT_ATOMS: atom_id res chain seq x y z
N ILE A 1 12.13 10.84 2.24
CA ILE A 1 11.05 10.03 1.61
C ILE A 1 11.29 8.53 1.84
N PHE A 2 12.39 7.93 1.38
CA PHE A 2 12.68 6.50 1.63
C PHE A 2 12.62 6.08 3.11
N THR A 3 13.19 6.88 4.01
CA THR A 3 13.14 6.64 5.47
C THR A 3 11.71 6.61 6.01
N TRP A 4 10.82 7.46 5.47
CA TRP A 4 9.40 7.49 5.82
C TRP A 4 8.70 6.20 5.38
N LEU A 5 8.97 5.74 4.16
CA LEU A 5 8.38 4.50 3.62
C LEU A 5 8.84 3.25 4.40
N ILE A 6 10.11 3.20 4.80
CA ILE A 6 10.66 2.08 5.59
C ILE A 6 10.07 2.09 7.01
N SER A 7 9.84 3.27 7.59
CA SER A 7 9.30 3.41 8.95
C SER A 7 7.91 2.80 9.11
N THR A 8 7.12 2.72 8.04
CA THR A 8 5.78 2.12 8.10
C THR A 8 5.79 0.59 8.13
N LYS A 9 6.94 -0.06 7.96
CA LYS A 9 7.05 -1.54 8.00
C LYS A 9 7.75 -2.07 9.26
N ILE A 10 8.55 -1.26 9.93
CA ILE A 10 9.27 -1.67 11.14
C ILE A 10 8.41 -1.33 12.37
N LYS A 11 7.87 -2.34 13.06
CA LYS A 11 7.00 -2.15 14.25
C LYS A 11 7.51 -1.16 15.29
N LYS A 12 8.82 -1.18 15.58
CA LYS A 12 9.45 -0.23 16.51
C LYS A 12 9.34 1.22 16.04
N LEU A 13 9.35 1.46 14.73
CA LEU A 13 9.21 2.77 14.11
C LEU A 13 7.74 3.15 13.83
N GLN A 14 6.81 2.19 13.89
CA GLN A 14 5.38 2.43 13.73
C GLN A 14 4.74 3.11 14.95
N GLU A 15 5.41 3.09 16.12
CA GLU A 15 4.98 3.87 17.28
C GLU A 15 4.88 5.36 16.94
N LEU A 16 3.81 6.02 17.41
CA LEU A 16 3.49 7.42 17.12
C LEU A 16 4.68 8.37 17.31
N LYS A 17 5.47 8.19 18.38
CA LYS A 17 6.63 9.03 18.69
C LYS A 17 7.67 9.02 17.56
N TYR A 18 7.99 7.85 17.03
CA TYR A 18 8.98 7.72 15.95
C TYR A 18 8.42 8.16 14.61
N ARG A 19 7.13 7.94 14.34
CA ARG A 19 6.48 8.49 13.13
C ARG A 19 6.57 10.03 13.12
N TYR A 20 6.26 10.70 14.23
CA TYR A 20 6.42 12.17 14.31
C TYR A 20 7.87 12.61 14.15
N ALA A 21 8.82 11.89 14.74
CA ALA A 21 10.24 12.21 14.60
C ALA A 21 10.72 12.10 13.14
N ILE A 22 10.34 11.03 12.44
CA ILE A 22 10.74 10.80 11.04
C ILE A 22 10.05 11.78 10.10
N LEU A 23 8.78 12.12 10.36
CA LEU A 23 8.09 13.19 9.64
C LEU A 23 8.82 14.53 9.82
N GLY A 24 9.19 14.87 11.06
CA GLY A 24 9.95 16.08 11.38
C GLY A 24 11.27 16.13 10.63
N ILE A 25 12.05 15.06 10.65
CA ILE A 25 13.32 14.96 9.91
C ILE A 25 13.10 15.15 8.40
N CYS A 26 12.08 14.52 7.82
CA CYS A 26 11.76 14.68 6.41
C CYS A 26 11.36 16.13 6.09
N PHE A 27 10.52 16.74 6.94
CA PHE A 27 10.07 18.12 6.78
C PHE A 27 11.24 19.11 6.84
N PHE A 28 12.10 19.01 7.86
CA PHE A 28 13.29 19.87 7.96
C PHE A 28 14.28 19.63 6.83
N GLY A 29 14.47 18.37 6.40
CA GLY A 29 15.33 18.05 5.26
C GLY A 29 14.85 18.72 3.97
N ILE A 30 13.54 18.66 3.68
CA ILE A 30 12.94 19.33 2.52
C ILE A 30 13.06 20.86 2.65
N THR A 31 12.78 21.40 3.84
CA THR A 31 12.91 22.83 4.16
C THR A 31 14.31 23.34 3.83
N PHE A 32 15.33 22.65 4.36
CA PHE A 32 16.72 23.04 4.20
C PHE A 32 17.18 22.89 2.75
N GLN A 33 16.79 21.80 2.08
CA GLN A 33 17.11 21.57 0.68
C GLN A 33 16.51 22.67 -0.23
N TYR A 34 15.28 23.09 0.03
CA TYR A 34 14.62 24.16 -0.70
C TYR A 34 15.36 25.49 -0.50
N LEU A 35 15.59 25.90 0.76
CA LEU A 35 16.31 27.14 1.06
C LEU A 35 17.70 27.15 0.45
N TRP A 36 18.43 26.03 0.55
CA TRP A 36 19.75 25.91 -0.06
C TRP A 36 19.70 26.05 -1.57
N SER A 37 18.81 25.33 -2.25
CA SER A 37 18.75 25.32 -3.72
C SER A 37 18.36 26.69 -4.30
N CYS A 38 17.41 27.37 -3.67
CA CYS A 38 16.98 28.71 -4.08
C CYS A 38 18.03 29.77 -3.73
N SER A 39 18.50 29.83 -2.48
CA SER A 39 19.45 30.87 -2.05
C SER A 39 20.83 30.69 -2.68
N ALA A 40 21.30 29.46 -2.91
CA ALA A 40 22.59 29.24 -3.57
C ALA A 40 22.62 29.81 -5.00
N SER A 41 21.51 29.70 -5.74
CA SER A 41 21.39 30.26 -7.09
C SER A 41 21.43 31.80 -7.06
N VAL A 42 20.76 32.42 -6.09
CA VAL A 42 20.78 33.87 -5.88
C VAL A 42 22.20 34.35 -5.55
N VAL A 43 22.89 33.70 -4.62
CA VAL A 43 24.24 34.09 -4.19
C VAL A 43 25.30 33.86 -5.25
N ARG A 44 25.21 32.78 -6.04
CA ARG A 44 26.25 32.42 -7.03
C ARG A 44 26.08 33.12 -8.37
N THR A 45 24.86 33.48 -8.74
CA THR A 45 24.56 34.01 -10.09
C THR A 45 24.01 35.42 -10.04
N LEU A 46 22.93 35.62 -9.29
CA LEU A 46 22.17 36.86 -9.32
C LEU A 46 22.90 38.02 -8.64
N ILE A 47 23.41 37.79 -7.42
CA ILE A 47 24.13 38.81 -6.64
C ILE A 47 25.40 39.27 -7.38
N PRO A 48 26.32 38.38 -7.82
CA PRO A 48 27.52 38.79 -8.54
C PRO A 48 27.21 39.56 -9.84
N TYR A 49 26.16 39.15 -10.57
CA TYR A 49 25.71 39.86 -11.77
C TYR A 49 25.32 41.31 -11.46
N PHE A 50 24.55 41.53 -10.39
CA PHE A 50 24.14 42.87 -9.99
C PHE A 50 25.31 43.71 -9.48
N TYR A 51 26.26 43.13 -8.75
CA TYR A 51 27.50 43.83 -8.36
C TYR A 51 28.33 44.24 -9.57
N LEU A 52 28.48 43.37 -10.58
CA LEU A 52 29.20 43.71 -11.82
C LEU A 52 28.47 44.82 -12.60
N LYS A 53 27.14 44.82 -12.63
CA LYS A 53 26.35 45.88 -13.27
C LYS A 53 26.38 47.21 -12.51
N LYS A 54 26.49 47.17 -11.17
CA LYS A 54 26.68 48.34 -10.31
C LYS A 54 27.95 49.11 -10.69
N GLU A 55 29.04 48.41 -10.98
CA GLU A 55 30.31 49.04 -11.37
C GLU A 55 30.27 49.67 -12.77
N LEU A 56 29.36 49.20 -13.64
CA LEU A 56 29.19 49.70 -15.02
C LEU A 56 28.19 50.86 -15.14
N LEU A 57 27.50 51.22 -14.06
CA LEU A 57 26.48 52.28 -14.05
C LEU A 57 27.14 53.66 -13.89
N PHE A 58 27.06 54.49 -14.94
CA PHE A 58 27.41 55.90 -14.86
C PHE A 58 26.19 56.71 -14.41
N VAL A 59 26.20 57.21 -13.17
CA VAL A 59 25.13 58.05 -12.63
C VAL A 59 25.63 59.50 -12.61
N PRO A 60 25.04 60.42 -13.42
CA PRO A 60 25.55 61.78 -13.59
C PRO A 60 25.36 62.70 -12.37
N SER A 61 24.48 62.34 -11.43
CA SER A 61 24.23 63.11 -10.19
C SER A 61 24.81 62.40 -8.96
N LEU A 62 25.72 63.08 -8.25
CA LEU A 62 26.39 62.62 -7.03
C LEU A 62 25.42 62.14 -5.92
N GLU A 63 24.27 62.80 -5.79
CA GLU A 63 23.23 62.48 -4.81
C GLU A 63 22.51 61.15 -5.12
N MET A 64 22.25 60.90 -6.40
CA MET A 64 21.62 59.64 -6.83
C MET A 64 22.62 58.48 -6.76
N GLN A 65 23.90 58.75 -7.02
CA GLN A 65 24.97 57.77 -6.88
C GLN A 65 25.15 57.36 -5.42
N SER A 66 25.19 58.31 -4.48
CA SER A 66 25.32 57.99 -3.05
C SER A 66 24.11 57.23 -2.50
N ALA A 67 22.88 57.62 -2.89
CA ALA A 67 21.65 56.94 -2.46
C ALA A 67 21.55 55.50 -2.96
N PHE A 68 21.95 55.21 -4.21
CA PHE A 68 21.95 53.86 -4.77
C PHE A 68 23.09 53.00 -4.21
N LEU A 69 24.30 53.54 -4.10
CA LEU A 69 25.47 52.76 -3.66
C LEU A 69 25.38 52.39 -2.17
N GLN A 70 24.86 53.28 -1.31
CA GLN A 70 24.73 53.03 0.12
C GLN A 70 23.65 51.99 0.44
N ASN A 71 22.57 51.92 -0.33
CA ASN A 71 21.46 50.99 -0.08
C ASN A 71 21.55 49.68 -0.88
N PHE A 72 22.55 49.54 -1.76
CA PHE A 72 22.67 48.38 -2.64
C PHE A 72 22.82 47.07 -1.87
N ASP A 73 23.61 47.06 -0.79
CA ASP A 73 23.83 45.85 0.00
C ASP A 73 22.56 45.43 0.75
N ASN A 74 21.80 46.42 1.25
CA ASN A 74 20.49 46.18 1.85
C ASN A 74 19.49 45.62 0.83
N LEU A 75 19.52 46.10 -0.41
CA LEU A 75 18.70 45.57 -1.50
C LEU A 75 19.09 44.12 -1.83
N MET A 76 20.38 43.78 -1.86
CA MET A 76 20.83 42.41 -2.08
C MET A 76 20.41 41.46 -0.95
N LEU A 77 20.48 41.92 0.30
CA LEU A 77 19.97 41.17 1.46
C LEU A 77 18.46 40.96 1.38
N PHE A 78 17.69 41.97 0.95
CA PHE A 78 16.26 41.83 0.71
C PHE A 78 15.96 40.78 -0.36
N ILE A 79 16.67 40.81 -1.49
CA ILE A 79 16.50 39.82 -2.55
C ILE A 79 16.85 38.40 -2.05
N LEU A 80 17.91 38.27 -1.26
CA LEU A 80 18.30 36.99 -0.64
C LEU A 80 17.25 36.47 0.36
N SER A 81 16.41 37.34 0.92
CA SER A 81 15.35 36.96 1.85
C SER A 81 14.09 36.40 1.18
N PHE A 82 13.91 36.57 -0.14
CA PHE A 82 12.70 36.12 -0.84
C PHE A 82 12.38 34.63 -0.69
N PRO A 83 13.34 33.69 -0.80
CA PRO A 83 13.07 32.27 -0.57
C PRO A 83 12.52 32.00 0.83
N LEU A 84 12.99 32.73 1.85
CA LEU A 84 12.51 32.61 3.22
C LEU A 84 11.09 33.17 3.36
N ILE A 85 10.82 34.35 2.79
CA ILE A 85 9.48 34.96 2.81
C ILE A 85 8.46 34.03 2.16
N PHE A 86 8.79 33.49 0.98
CA PHE A 86 7.91 32.56 0.27
C PHE A 86 7.67 31.29 1.08
N LEU A 87 8.72 30.73 1.68
CA LEU A 87 8.61 29.56 2.55
C LEU A 87 7.67 29.82 3.74
N LEU A 88 7.79 30.97 4.42
CA LEU A 88 6.91 31.34 5.52
C LEU A 88 5.44 31.43 5.10
N LEU A 89 5.15 32.01 3.93
CA LEU A 89 3.79 32.08 3.39
C LEU A 89 3.23 30.68 3.09
N THR A 90 4.03 29.81 2.46
CA THR A 90 3.61 28.43 2.19
C THR A 90 3.38 27.64 3.49
N TYR A 91 4.17 27.89 4.53
CA TYR A 91 4.00 27.22 5.83
C TYR A 91 2.78 27.72 6.56
N TYR A 92 2.50 29.02 6.52
CA TYR A 92 1.26 29.56 7.06
C TYR A 92 0.03 28.89 6.43
N TRP A 93 0.02 28.76 5.10
CA TRP A 93 -1.04 28.06 4.39
C TRP A 93 -1.10 26.56 4.75
N LEU A 94 0.04 25.88 4.79
CA LEU A 94 0.14 24.46 5.13
C LEU A 94 -0.35 24.17 6.56
N PHE A 95 0.04 24.99 7.54
CA PHE A 95 -0.41 24.84 8.93
C PHE A 95 -1.91 25.05 9.06
N LYS A 96 -2.47 26.03 8.34
CA LYS A 96 -3.92 26.22 8.28
C LYS A 96 -4.63 24.97 7.75
N PHE A 97 -4.09 24.37 6.68
CA PHE A 97 -4.63 23.14 6.09
C PHE A 97 -4.51 21.93 7.04
N ILE A 98 -3.34 21.74 7.66
CA ILE A 98 -3.11 20.65 8.63
C ILE A 98 -4.06 20.77 9.82
N ASN A 99 -4.24 21.98 10.36
CA ASN A 99 -5.14 22.20 11.50
C ASN A 99 -6.61 21.91 11.14
N ALA A 100 -7.04 22.23 9.93
CA ALA A 100 -8.41 21.94 9.47
C ALA A 100 -8.70 20.45 9.35
N HIS A 101 -7.69 19.62 9.09
CA HIS A 101 -7.81 18.18 8.88
C HIS A 101 -7.10 17.33 9.95
N TRP A 102 -6.81 17.92 11.11
CA TRP A 102 -5.91 17.31 12.10
C TRP A 102 -6.37 15.93 12.58
N ASP A 103 -7.66 15.76 12.83
CA ASP A 103 -8.20 14.48 13.30
C ASP A 103 -8.09 13.38 12.25
N GLN A 104 -8.40 13.71 10.99
CA GLN A 104 -8.24 12.79 9.84
C GLN A 104 -6.77 12.44 9.61
N ILE A 105 -5.87 13.42 9.71
CA ILE A 105 -4.43 13.21 9.58
C ILE A 105 -3.93 12.30 10.70
N LYS A 106 -4.38 12.49 11.93
CA LYS A 106 -3.99 11.67 13.09
C LYS A 106 -4.49 10.23 12.97
N GLU A 107 -5.68 10.02 12.43
CA GLU A 107 -6.21 8.69 12.14
C GLU A 107 -5.42 7.99 11.04
N LEU A 108 -5.19 8.70 9.92
CA LEU A 108 -4.33 8.22 8.84
C LEU A 108 -2.92 7.91 9.35
N PHE A 109 -2.35 8.73 10.23
CA PHE A 109 -1.03 8.49 10.81
C PHE A 109 -0.95 7.21 11.63
N LYS A 110 -2.07 6.71 12.17
CA LYS A 110 -2.14 5.45 12.92
C LYS A 110 -2.34 4.25 12.00
N THR A 111 -3.21 4.37 11.01
CA THR A 111 -3.65 3.23 10.17
C THR A 111 -2.89 3.09 8.87
N TRP A 112 -2.17 4.13 8.43
CA TRP A 112 -1.47 4.11 7.16
C TRP A 112 -0.26 3.20 7.19
N GLU A 113 -0.27 2.23 6.28
CA GLU A 113 0.87 1.40 5.90
C GLU A 113 1.12 1.57 4.41
N TYR A 114 2.39 1.76 4.03
CA TYR A 114 2.77 1.82 2.63
C TYR A 114 2.68 0.43 1.99
N ASP A 115 1.89 0.27 0.93
CA ASP A 115 1.96 -0.92 0.09
C ASP A 115 3.23 -0.89 -0.76
N VAL A 116 4.06 -1.92 -0.63
CA VAL A 116 5.33 -2.01 -1.36
C VAL A 116 5.02 -2.36 -2.81
N THR A 117 4.86 -1.34 -3.64
CA THR A 117 5.04 -1.50 -5.08
C THR A 117 6.53 -1.47 -5.38
N LEU A 118 7.04 -2.52 -6.05
CA LEU A 118 8.42 -2.56 -6.54
C LEU A 118 8.71 -1.31 -7.40
N PRO A 119 9.91 -0.72 -7.32
CA PRO A 119 10.26 0.42 -8.18
C PRO A 119 10.10 0.04 -9.66
N ALA A 120 9.64 0.96 -10.51
CA ALA A 120 9.45 0.73 -11.95
C ALA A 120 10.69 0.17 -12.68
N ILE A 121 11.90 0.41 -12.14
CA ILE A 121 13.14 -0.18 -12.67
C ILE A 121 13.18 -1.70 -12.48
N ALA A 122 12.63 -2.22 -11.38
CA ALA A 122 12.50 -3.66 -11.15
C ALA A 122 11.47 -4.31 -12.09
N GLU A 123 10.52 -3.54 -12.64
CA GLU A 123 9.57 -4.01 -13.66
C GLU A 123 10.27 -4.42 -14.96
N ILE A 124 11.40 -3.80 -15.29
CA ILE A 124 12.15 -4.02 -16.53
C ILE A 124 13.03 -5.29 -16.47
N PHE A 125 13.53 -5.64 -15.28
CA PHE A 125 14.57 -6.67 -15.13
C PHE A 125 14.09 -7.99 -14.49
N LEU A 126 12.87 -8.06 -13.98
CA LEU A 126 12.33 -9.25 -13.33
C LEU A 126 11.11 -9.77 -14.09
N SER A 127 11.07 -11.07 -14.38
CA SER A 127 9.86 -11.72 -14.87
C SER A 127 8.73 -11.61 -13.84
N SER A 128 7.50 -11.52 -14.33
CA SER A 128 6.27 -11.36 -13.53
C SER A 128 6.16 -12.37 -12.38
N ASP A 129 6.57 -13.63 -12.59
CA ASP A 129 6.60 -14.66 -11.54
C ASP A 129 7.68 -14.43 -10.46
N LYS A 130 8.86 -13.91 -10.85
CA LYS A 130 9.91 -13.57 -9.88
C LYS A 130 9.53 -12.36 -9.04
N GLN A 131 8.87 -11.37 -9.65
CA GLN A 131 8.32 -10.23 -8.92
C GLN A 131 7.27 -10.68 -7.89
N ARG A 132 6.34 -11.57 -8.31
CA ARG A 132 5.32 -12.18 -7.43
C ARG A 132 5.96 -12.89 -6.24
N LYS A 133 6.98 -13.70 -6.49
CA LYS A 133 7.69 -14.45 -5.45
C LYS A 133 8.42 -13.52 -4.47
N ILE A 134 9.10 -12.50 -4.97
CA ILE A 134 9.83 -11.53 -4.15
C ILE A 134 8.88 -10.66 -3.32
N ALA A 135 7.79 -10.15 -3.91
CA ALA A 135 6.80 -9.35 -3.20
C ALA A 135 6.08 -10.16 -2.11
N SER A 136 5.73 -11.43 -2.41
CA SER A 136 5.17 -12.36 -1.42
C SER A 136 6.16 -12.67 -0.30
N GLU A 137 7.42 -13.01 -0.62
CA GLU A 137 8.45 -13.31 0.38
C GLU A 137 8.78 -12.11 1.28
N ILE A 138 8.75 -10.89 0.72
CA ILE A 138 8.90 -9.65 1.48
C ILE A 138 7.68 -9.44 2.37
N GLY A 139 6.46 -9.53 1.82
CA GLY A 139 5.22 -9.42 2.57
C GLY A 139 5.12 -10.41 3.73
N ASP A 140 5.52 -11.67 3.52
CA ASP A 140 5.49 -12.74 4.52
C ASP A 140 6.54 -12.56 5.64
N LYS A 141 7.61 -11.79 5.39
CA LYS A 141 8.58 -11.38 6.42
C LYS A 141 8.08 -10.24 7.29
N PHE A 142 7.15 -9.42 6.78
CA PHE A 142 6.56 -8.30 7.52
C PHE A 142 5.19 -8.62 8.13
N LYS A 143 4.53 -9.70 7.70
CA LYS A 143 3.35 -10.23 8.37
C LYS A 143 3.73 -10.71 9.77
N ASP A 144 3.03 -10.17 10.77
CA ASP A 144 3.16 -10.58 12.16
C ASP A 144 2.63 -12.00 12.36
N LYS A 145 3.51 -12.99 12.24
CA LYS A 145 3.19 -14.41 12.44
C LYS A 145 2.65 -14.73 13.84
N SER A 146 2.71 -13.77 14.78
CA SER A 146 2.17 -13.93 16.13
C SER A 146 0.66 -13.68 16.26
N LYS A 147 0.00 -13.06 15.26
CA LYS A 147 -1.41 -12.64 15.34
C LYS A 147 -2.39 -13.39 14.44
N ILE A 148 -1.93 -14.08 13.40
CA ILE A 148 -2.83 -14.80 12.49
C ILE A 148 -3.00 -16.23 13.02
N ILE A 149 -4.05 -16.45 13.83
CA ILE A 149 -4.42 -17.79 14.31
C ILE A 149 -5.17 -18.57 13.20
N ILE A 150 -5.89 -17.86 12.33
CA ILE A 150 -6.71 -18.40 11.23
C ILE A 150 -6.44 -17.55 9.96
N PRO A 151 -6.07 -18.15 8.82
CA PRO A 151 -5.88 -17.42 7.58
C PRO A 151 -7.23 -16.92 7.06
N THR A 152 -7.27 -15.67 6.60
CA THR A 152 -8.47 -15.10 5.96
C THR A 152 -8.77 -15.87 4.67
N PRO A 153 -10.05 -16.24 4.40
CA PRO A 153 -10.43 -17.01 3.21
C PRO A 153 -10.45 -16.16 1.93
N ASP A 154 -9.43 -15.34 1.73
CA ASP A 154 -9.28 -14.47 0.57
C ASP A 154 -9.15 -15.31 -0.70
N VAL A 155 -9.81 -14.88 -1.77
CA VAL A 155 -9.79 -15.60 -3.05
C VAL A 155 -9.07 -14.78 -4.10
N GLU A 156 -8.06 -15.37 -4.73
CA GLU A 156 -7.42 -14.83 -5.93
C GLU A 156 -8.36 -15.01 -7.12
N LEU A 157 -8.78 -13.90 -7.75
CA LEU A 157 -9.58 -13.90 -8.98
C LEU A 157 -8.72 -13.95 -10.24
N GLY A 158 -7.54 -13.31 -10.19
CA GLY A 158 -6.64 -13.16 -11.31
C GLY A 158 -6.07 -11.75 -11.42
N PRO A 159 -5.05 -11.56 -12.27
CA PRO A 159 -4.41 -10.27 -12.47
C PRO A 159 -5.33 -9.29 -13.19
N ASN A 160 -5.31 -8.04 -12.75
CA ASN A 160 -5.92 -6.93 -13.45
C ASN A 160 -5.25 -6.75 -14.81
N VAL A 161 -6.01 -6.76 -15.91
CA VAL A 161 -5.49 -6.70 -17.29
C VAL A 161 -4.60 -5.46 -17.54
N LYS A 162 -4.90 -4.31 -16.90
CA LYS A 162 -4.17 -3.06 -17.14
C LYS A 162 -2.96 -2.90 -16.23
N LYS A 163 -3.09 -3.31 -14.97
CA LYS A 163 -2.07 -3.06 -13.93
C LYS A 163 -1.21 -4.29 -13.62
N ASN A 164 -1.61 -5.46 -14.09
CA ASN A 164 -1.03 -6.76 -13.77
C ASN A 164 -0.91 -7.03 -12.25
N ILE A 165 -1.80 -6.42 -11.46
CA ILE A 165 -1.90 -6.60 -10.00
C ILE A 165 -2.96 -7.68 -9.74
N MET A 166 -2.66 -8.66 -8.90
CA MET A 166 -3.64 -9.69 -8.51
C MET A 166 -4.83 -9.02 -7.83
N VAL A 167 -6.03 -9.35 -8.32
CA VAL A 167 -7.29 -8.92 -7.70
C VAL A 167 -7.74 -10.03 -6.77
N TYR A 168 -8.11 -9.63 -5.55
CA TYR A 168 -8.58 -10.54 -4.51
C TYR A 168 -10.01 -10.16 -4.13
N ILE A 169 -10.82 -11.17 -3.79
CA ILE A 169 -12.03 -10.96 -3.00
C ILE A 169 -11.64 -11.18 -1.53
N PRO A 170 -11.75 -10.14 -0.67
CA PRO A 170 -11.52 -10.28 0.75
C PRO A 170 -12.44 -11.34 1.37
N GLY A 171 -11.93 -12.16 2.28
CA GLY A 171 -12.69 -13.24 2.92
C GLY A 171 -13.95 -12.77 3.64
N LEU A 172 -13.93 -11.54 4.18
CA LEU A 172 -15.11 -10.92 4.79
C LEU A 172 -16.22 -10.69 3.75
N ASP A 173 -15.86 -10.22 2.55
CA ASP A 173 -16.80 -9.95 1.47
C ASP A 173 -17.40 -11.26 0.91
N ARG A 174 -16.72 -12.39 1.11
CA ARG A 174 -17.23 -13.72 0.71
C ARG A 174 -18.36 -14.25 1.58
N THR A 175 -18.67 -13.57 2.69
CA THR A 175 -19.94 -13.80 3.42
C THR A 175 -21.15 -13.31 2.61
N LEU A 176 -20.93 -12.44 1.63
CA LEU A 176 -21.94 -11.99 0.68
C LEU A 176 -22.03 -12.96 -0.51
N ASN A 177 -23.18 -12.95 -1.18
CA ASN A 177 -23.42 -13.80 -2.35
C ASN A 177 -22.57 -13.35 -3.55
N LEU A 178 -21.84 -14.29 -4.16
CA LEU A 178 -21.10 -14.07 -5.41
C LEU A 178 -21.94 -14.49 -6.61
N LEU A 179 -22.12 -13.60 -7.58
CA LEU A 179 -22.78 -13.89 -8.86
C LEU A 179 -21.78 -13.82 -10.02
N ILE A 180 -21.56 -14.95 -10.71
CA ILE A 180 -20.71 -15.04 -11.90
C ILE A 180 -21.60 -15.20 -13.14
N VAL A 181 -21.64 -14.18 -13.99
CA VAL A 181 -22.46 -14.15 -15.21
C VAL A 181 -21.58 -14.27 -16.46
N GLY A 182 -22.04 -15.04 -17.44
CA GLY A 182 -21.37 -15.17 -18.73
C GLY A 182 -22.09 -16.14 -19.66
N ALA A 183 -21.91 -15.99 -20.97
CA ALA A 183 -22.51 -16.86 -21.98
C ALA A 183 -22.03 -18.32 -21.87
N ILE A 184 -22.69 -19.23 -22.58
CA ILE A 184 -22.25 -20.63 -22.69
C ILE A 184 -20.90 -20.65 -23.44
N GLY A 185 -19.95 -21.46 -22.98
CA GLY A 185 -18.63 -21.61 -23.63
C GLY A 185 -17.55 -20.61 -23.19
N VAL A 186 -17.87 -19.55 -22.43
CA VAL A 186 -16.86 -18.55 -21.99
C VAL A 186 -15.95 -19.01 -20.84
N GLY A 187 -16.06 -20.29 -20.44
CA GLY A 187 -15.18 -20.87 -19.43
C GLY A 187 -15.50 -20.51 -17.97
N LYS A 188 -16.71 -20.06 -17.62
CA LYS A 188 -17.11 -19.71 -16.22
C LYS A 188 -16.64 -20.75 -15.18
N THR A 189 -16.86 -22.02 -15.48
CA THR A 189 -16.50 -23.14 -14.60
C THR A 189 -14.99 -23.31 -14.47
N ALA A 190 -14.28 -23.31 -15.60
CA ALA A 190 -12.84 -23.58 -15.64
C ALA A 190 -11.99 -22.39 -15.17
N ALA A 191 -12.39 -21.18 -15.55
CA ALA A 191 -11.63 -19.96 -15.30
C ALA A 191 -11.90 -19.36 -13.92
N GLN A 192 -13.07 -19.60 -13.33
CA GLN A 192 -13.46 -18.98 -12.05
C GLN A 192 -13.91 -20.02 -11.02
N ALA A 193 -14.99 -20.78 -11.29
CA ALA A 193 -15.56 -21.65 -10.26
C ALA A 193 -14.58 -22.69 -9.69
N LEU A 194 -13.84 -23.39 -10.55
CA LEU A 194 -12.85 -24.40 -10.13
C LEU A 194 -11.69 -23.80 -9.32
N PRO A 195 -11.02 -22.71 -9.78
CA PRO A 195 -10.03 -22.00 -8.96
C PRO A 195 -10.54 -21.56 -7.59
N LEU A 196 -11.78 -21.04 -7.52
CA LEU A 196 -12.41 -20.66 -6.25
C LEU A 196 -12.57 -21.87 -5.32
N ILE A 197 -13.20 -22.95 -5.82
CA ILE A 197 -13.43 -24.16 -5.03
C ILE A 197 -12.11 -24.79 -4.58
N ASN A 198 -11.07 -24.77 -5.43
CA ASN A 198 -9.76 -25.28 -5.06
C ASN A 198 -9.13 -24.48 -3.90
N GLN A 199 -9.27 -23.14 -3.90
CA GLN A 199 -8.84 -22.30 -2.79
C GLN A 199 -9.65 -22.60 -1.53
N ASP A 200 -10.95 -22.78 -1.65
CA ASP A 200 -11.82 -23.17 -0.54
C ASP A 200 -11.44 -24.51 0.08
N LEU A 201 -11.10 -25.50 -0.74
CA LEU A 201 -10.61 -26.80 -0.25
C LEU A 201 -9.30 -26.67 0.55
N HIS A 202 -8.42 -25.71 0.22
CA HIS A 202 -7.24 -25.43 1.05
C HIS A 202 -7.63 -24.89 2.43
N TYR A 203 -8.58 -23.96 2.49
CA TYR A 203 -9.09 -23.40 3.76
C TYR A 203 -9.83 -24.46 4.60
N MET A 204 -10.62 -25.31 3.94
CA MET A 204 -11.33 -26.40 4.60
C MET A 204 -10.35 -27.44 5.17
N THR A 205 -9.32 -27.81 4.41
CA THR A 205 -8.27 -28.73 4.87
C THR A 205 -7.48 -28.13 6.04
N PHE A 206 -7.22 -26.82 6.01
CA PHE A 206 -6.63 -26.11 7.15
C PHE A 206 -7.52 -26.21 8.40
N MET A 207 -8.84 -25.96 8.26
CA MET A 207 -9.80 -26.10 9.36
C MET A 207 -9.77 -27.52 9.93
N ILE A 208 -9.89 -28.54 9.08
CA ILE A 208 -9.92 -29.97 9.47
C ILE A 208 -8.66 -30.31 10.28
N ASN A 209 -7.48 -29.99 9.74
CA ASN A 209 -6.20 -30.32 10.36
C ASN A 209 -5.98 -29.61 11.71
N ASN A 210 -6.58 -28.43 11.91
CA ASN A 210 -6.41 -27.62 13.11
C ASN A 210 -7.62 -27.67 14.05
N PHE A 211 -8.68 -28.41 13.70
CA PHE A 211 -9.95 -28.41 14.42
C PHE A 211 -9.78 -28.71 15.92
N ARG A 212 -8.98 -29.72 16.27
CA ARG A 212 -8.73 -30.09 17.68
C ARG A 212 -8.11 -28.95 18.49
N LYS A 213 -7.29 -28.09 17.86
CA LYS A 213 -6.70 -26.92 18.50
C LYS A 213 -7.75 -25.85 18.73
N PHE A 214 -8.54 -25.54 17.71
CA PHE A 214 -9.61 -24.53 17.81
C PHE A 214 -10.68 -24.93 18.81
N TYR A 215 -11.12 -26.19 18.82
CA TYR A 215 -12.14 -26.69 19.73
C TYR A 215 -11.74 -26.62 21.21
N LYS A 216 -10.43 -26.71 21.51
CA LYS A 216 -9.90 -26.57 22.88
C LYS A 216 -9.76 -25.12 23.32
N ASP A 217 -9.89 -24.16 22.42
CA ASP A 217 -9.83 -22.75 22.76
C ASP A 217 -11.08 -22.35 23.55
N LYS A 218 -10.89 -21.59 24.64
CA LYS A 218 -12.00 -21.11 25.47
C LYS A 218 -12.94 -20.18 24.69
N ASN A 219 -12.40 -19.50 23.67
CA ASN A 219 -13.14 -18.58 22.83
C ASN A 219 -13.66 -19.25 21.55
N TYR A 220 -13.63 -20.59 21.43
CA TYR A 220 -14.04 -21.29 20.20
C TYR A 220 -15.40 -20.82 19.66
N ILE A 221 -16.38 -20.56 20.53
CA ILE A 221 -17.74 -20.16 20.14
C ILE A 221 -17.80 -18.75 19.52
N SER A 222 -16.76 -17.92 19.69
CA SER A 222 -16.74 -16.56 19.17
C SER A 222 -16.79 -16.52 17.63
N GLU A 223 -17.29 -15.40 17.10
CA GLU A 223 -17.26 -15.14 15.65
C GLU A 223 -15.83 -15.10 15.11
N GLU A 224 -14.88 -14.60 15.91
CA GLU A 224 -13.46 -14.52 15.54
C GLU A 224 -12.83 -15.89 15.25
N ILE A 225 -13.29 -16.96 15.92
CA ILE A 225 -12.77 -18.32 15.72
C ILE A 225 -13.74 -19.14 14.88
N ARG A 226 -14.97 -19.40 15.36
CA ARG A 226 -15.92 -20.27 14.66
C ARG A 226 -16.44 -19.64 13.37
N GLY A 227 -16.69 -18.32 13.37
CA GLY A 227 -17.20 -17.60 12.20
C GLY A 227 -16.20 -17.51 11.06
N ALA A 228 -14.89 -17.54 11.37
CA ALA A 228 -13.83 -17.43 10.38
C ALA A 228 -13.45 -18.77 9.71
N LEU A 229 -13.94 -19.91 10.20
CA LEU A 229 -13.56 -21.23 9.71
C LEU A 229 -14.52 -21.74 8.62
N LEU A 230 -13.98 -22.08 7.46
CA LEU A 230 -14.72 -22.79 6.42
C LEU A 230 -14.87 -24.27 6.82
N ASN A 231 -16.09 -24.68 7.14
CA ASN A 231 -16.38 -26.01 7.68
C ASN A 231 -16.97 -27.01 6.68
N GLY A 232 -17.33 -26.57 5.48
CA GLY A 232 -17.90 -27.44 4.45
C GLY A 232 -18.12 -26.70 3.14
N ILE A 233 -18.26 -27.47 2.07
CA ILE A 233 -18.57 -26.97 0.73
C ILE A 233 -19.62 -27.90 0.13
N THR A 234 -20.69 -27.32 -0.43
CA THR A 234 -21.68 -28.06 -1.21
C THR A 234 -21.61 -27.57 -2.65
N VAL A 235 -21.45 -28.50 -3.59
CA VAL A 235 -21.40 -28.20 -5.02
C VAL A 235 -22.56 -28.90 -5.71
N ILE A 236 -23.39 -28.13 -6.39
CA ILE A 236 -24.56 -28.60 -7.11
C ILE A 236 -24.44 -28.11 -8.55
N GLU A 237 -24.42 -29.05 -9.50
CA GLU A 237 -24.24 -28.75 -10.92
C GLU A 237 -24.98 -29.79 -11.77
N PRO A 238 -25.70 -29.39 -12.83
CA PRO A 238 -26.61 -30.29 -13.55
C PRO A 238 -25.91 -31.32 -14.46
N SER A 239 -24.72 -31.04 -15.00
CA SER A 239 -24.03 -31.92 -15.96
C SER A 239 -23.05 -32.91 -15.33
N ASN A 240 -22.88 -32.86 -14.01
CA ASN A 240 -21.93 -33.66 -13.22
C ASN A 240 -20.43 -33.48 -13.58
N ASP A 241 -20.09 -32.67 -14.59
CA ASP A 241 -18.70 -32.40 -14.96
C ASP A 241 -17.95 -31.64 -13.85
N LEU A 242 -18.58 -30.62 -13.28
CA LEU A 242 -17.99 -29.87 -12.18
C LEU A 242 -17.87 -30.74 -10.94
N CYS A 243 -18.95 -31.45 -10.58
CA CYS A 243 -18.98 -32.32 -9.40
C CYS A 243 -17.86 -33.37 -9.43
N LYS A 244 -17.62 -34.02 -10.59
CA LYS A 244 -16.50 -34.96 -10.77
C LYS A 244 -15.13 -34.32 -10.56
N LYS A 245 -14.93 -33.10 -11.06
CA LYS A 245 -13.67 -32.36 -10.89
C LYS A 245 -13.46 -31.95 -9.44
N VAL A 246 -14.49 -31.45 -8.77
CA VAL A 246 -14.45 -31.09 -7.34
C VAL A 246 -14.20 -32.33 -6.47
N TYR A 247 -14.84 -33.46 -6.78
CA TYR A 247 -14.58 -34.73 -6.09
C TYR A 247 -13.09 -35.11 -6.18
N LYS A 248 -12.51 -35.07 -7.39
CA LYS A 248 -11.07 -35.32 -7.59
C LYS A 248 -10.18 -34.32 -6.83
N LEU A 249 -10.57 -33.04 -6.81
CA LEU A 249 -9.84 -32.02 -6.04
C LEU A 249 -9.91 -32.31 -4.54
N ALA A 250 -11.09 -32.61 -3.98
CA ALA A 250 -11.23 -32.95 -2.57
C ALA A 250 -10.34 -34.14 -2.17
N LYS A 251 -10.29 -35.18 -3.01
CA LYS A 251 -9.38 -36.32 -2.85
C LYS A 251 -7.91 -35.91 -2.93
N ALA A 252 -7.54 -35.03 -3.85
CA ALA A 252 -6.17 -34.53 -4.00
C ALA A 252 -5.71 -33.68 -2.80
N HIS A 253 -6.64 -33.05 -2.08
CA HIS A 253 -6.38 -32.35 -0.83
C HIS A 253 -6.31 -33.27 0.39
N GLY A 254 -6.48 -34.59 0.21
CA GLY A 254 -6.37 -35.58 1.28
C GLY A 254 -7.60 -35.68 2.17
N ILE A 255 -8.75 -35.15 1.74
CA ILE A 255 -10.00 -35.29 2.48
C ILE A 255 -10.47 -36.75 2.40
N PRO A 256 -10.77 -37.40 3.54
CA PRO A 256 -11.14 -38.81 3.57
C PRO A 256 -12.53 -39.03 2.94
N ASP A 257 -12.74 -40.22 2.33
CA ASP A 257 -13.99 -40.53 1.63
C ASP A 257 -15.22 -40.44 2.53
N GLU A 258 -15.08 -40.81 3.80
CA GLU A 258 -16.14 -40.71 4.81
C GLU A 258 -16.63 -39.27 5.05
N ALA A 259 -15.81 -38.26 4.71
CA ALA A 259 -16.16 -36.85 4.81
C ALA A 259 -16.72 -36.27 3.49
N ILE A 260 -16.78 -37.08 2.42
CA ILE A 260 -17.24 -36.66 1.09
C ILE A 260 -18.54 -37.39 0.74
N THR A 261 -19.63 -36.64 0.64
CA THR A 261 -20.88 -37.16 0.08
C THR A 261 -20.97 -36.78 -1.40
N TYR A 262 -20.90 -37.78 -2.27
CA TYR A 262 -21.07 -37.61 -3.71
C TYR A 262 -22.37 -38.28 -4.16
N ILE A 263 -23.30 -37.47 -4.66
CA ILE A 263 -24.60 -37.92 -5.15
C ILE A 263 -24.61 -37.71 -6.66
N ASP A 264 -24.76 -38.79 -7.41
CA ASP A 264 -24.98 -38.75 -8.86
C ASP A 264 -26.41 -39.25 -9.14
N PRO A 265 -27.38 -38.34 -9.40
CA PRO A 265 -28.76 -38.74 -9.67
C PRO A 265 -28.92 -39.64 -10.89
N THR A 266 -27.91 -39.70 -11.76
CA THR A 266 -27.92 -40.56 -12.95
C THR A 266 -27.40 -41.98 -12.67
N ASN A 267 -26.81 -42.21 -11.50
CA ASN A 267 -26.28 -43.49 -11.05
C ASN A 267 -26.79 -43.80 -9.62
N PRO A 268 -28.07 -44.20 -9.50
CA PRO A 268 -28.76 -44.39 -8.22
C PRO A 268 -28.27 -45.57 -7.39
#